data_AF-A0A2G6NLS3-F1
#
_entry.id   AF-A0A2G6NLS3-F1
#
_cell.length_a   1.000
_cell.length_b   1.000
_cell.length_c   1.000
_cell.angle_alpha   90.00
_cell.angle_beta   90.00
_cell.angle_gamma   90.00
#
_symmetry.space_group_name_H-M   'P 1'
#
loop_
_entity.id
_entity.type
_entity.pdbx_description
1 polymer ?
#
loop_
_entity_poly.entity_id
_entity_poly.type
_entity_poly.pdbx_seq_one_letter_code
_entity_poly.pdbx_strand_id
1 'polypeptide(L)'
;MYRQAIGIQDFKIPIRIKEKEGRLQNTIATISMQATLPSTNTKDWAAIFTQVTHKYLDIVSVESFATILSQLSTELDAARLELEVDFPYFLVKRAPVSKEPGLMEYHCSFSGGIGEKEDFMLSVCVPVTTLCPCSKEISEAGAHNQRSKVKLSVTCKKTIWLEDLITLVEQSGSCEVYSLLKRPDEKYVTEKAYNNPMFVEDVVRKLALLALDHPDIGWFSASVESYESIHKHNAYAYVDSDKIR
;
A
#
# COMPACT_ATOMS: atom_id res chain seq x y z
N MET A 1 17.04 -29.91 14.07
CA MET A 1 17.48 -29.57 12.69
C MET A 1 17.09 -28.11 12.47
N TYR A 2 18.05 -27.19 12.51
CA TYR A 2 17.76 -25.76 12.37
C TYR A 2 17.39 -25.49 10.91
N ARG A 3 16.17 -24.99 10.66
CA ARG A 3 15.79 -24.45 9.35
C ARG A 3 16.41 -23.06 9.24
N GLN A 4 17.40 -22.91 8.36
CA GLN A 4 17.97 -21.60 8.05
C GLN A 4 17.05 -20.90 7.04
N ALA A 5 16.60 -19.70 7.39
CA ALA A 5 15.99 -18.81 6.42
C ALA A 5 17.09 -17.98 5.75
N ILE A 6 17.06 -17.91 4.44
CA ILE A 6 18.02 -17.17 3.62
C ILE A 6 17.26 -16.27 2.65
N GLY A 7 17.94 -15.29 2.07
CA GLY A 7 17.34 -14.48 1.02
C GLY A 7 18.03 -13.12 0.89
N ILE A 8 17.29 -12.16 0.35
CA ILE A 8 17.78 -10.81 0.08
C ILE A 8 16.83 -9.80 0.72
N GLN A 9 17.36 -8.68 1.18
CA GLN A 9 16.58 -7.57 1.68
C GLN A 9 17.02 -6.30 0.97
N ASP A 10 16.07 -5.41 0.72
CA ASP A 10 16.29 -4.07 0.20
C ASP A 10 17.02 -3.99 -1.16
N PHE A 11 16.84 -4.99 -2.03
CA PHE A 11 17.46 -4.99 -3.36
C PHE A 11 16.72 -4.06 -4.32
N LYS A 12 17.39 -3.02 -4.82
CA LYS A 12 16.78 -2.01 -5.68
C LYS A 12 16.97 -2.30 -7.17
N ILE A 13 15.88 -2.26 -7.93
CA ILE A 13 15.89 -2.54 -9.37
C ILE A 13 14.85 -1.67 -10.12
N PRO A 14 15.16 -1.15 -11.32
CA PRO A 14 14.15 -0.49 -12.15
C PRO A 14 13.11 -1.50 -12.65
N ILE A 15 11.84 -1.09 -12.62
CA ILE A 15 10.71 -1.89 -13.09
C ILE A 15 9.71 -1.02 -13.86
N ARG A 16 8.77 -1.66 -14.56
CA ARG A 16 7.61 -0.99 -15.17
C ARG A 16 6.30 -1.52 -14.59
N ILE A 17 5.42 -0.61 -14.19
CA ILE A 17 4.08 -0.93 -13.66
C ILE A 17 3.03 -0.49 -14.68
N LYS A 18 2.03 -1.34 -14.90
CA LYS A 18 0.89 -1.01 -15.77
C LYS A 18 -0.12 -0.14 -15.03
N GLU A 19 -0.49 0.98 -15.66
CA GLU A 19 -1.55 1.87 -15.20
C GLU A 19 -2.91 1.43 -15.78
N LYS A 20 -4.00 1.81 -15.11
CA LYS A 20 -5.39 1.56 -15.51
C LYS A 20 -5.72 2.11 -16.90
N GLU A 21 -5.10 3.23 -17.28
CA GLU A 21 -5.23 3.84 -18.61
C GLU A 21 -4.41 3.11 -19.70
N GLY A 22 -3.71 2.03 -19.35
CA GLY A 22 -2.92 1.20 -20.27
C GLY A 22 -1.49 1.69 -20.51
N ARG A 23 -1.07 2.78 -19.86
CA ARG A 23 0.32 3.26 -19.88
C ARG A 23 1.22 2.39 -19.01
N LEU A 24 2.54 2.50 -19.24
CA LEU A 24 3.56 1.90 -18.39
C LEU A 24 4.31 3.02 -17.66
N GLN A 25 4.38 2.91 -16.33
CA GLN A 25 5.15 3.79 -15.49
C GLN A 25 6.49 3.16 -15.14
N ASN A 26 7.59 3.83 -15.46
CA ASN A 26 8.92 3.41 -15.00
C ASN A 26 9.10 3.86 -13.54
N THR A 27 9.49 2.94 -12.67
CA THR A 27 9.75 3.22 -11.25
C THR A 27 10.92 2.37 -10.74
N ILE A 28 11.31 2.57 -9.49
CA ILE A 28 12.33 1.76 -8.81
C ILE A 28 11.63 0.92 -7.76
N ALA A 29 11.74 -0.39 -7.88
CA ALA A 29 11.28 -1.31 -6.85
C ALA A 29 12.39 -1.60 -5.84
N THR A 30 11.98 -1.89 -4.62
CA THR A 30 12.79 -2.51 -3.55
C THR A 30 12.24 -3.92 -3.34
N ILE A 31 13.10 -4.92 -3.46
CA ILE A 31 12.72 -6.32 -3.38
C ILE A 31 13.32 -6.96 -2.14
N SER A 32 12.46 -7.60 -1.38
CA SER A 32 12.82 -8.42 -0.24
C SER A 32 12.28 -9.84 -0.46
N MET A 33 13.13 -10.83 -0.29
CA MET A 33 12.78 -12.24 -0.44
C MET A 33 13.35 -13.03 0.72
N GLN A 34 12.55 -13.94 1.27
CA GLN A 34 12.98 -14.89 2.29
C GLN A 34 12.54 -16.30 1.90
N ALA A 35 13.47 -17.25 1.89
CA ALA A 35 13.22 -18.65 1.57
C ALA A 35 13.70 -19.56 2.71
N THR A 36 12.92 -20.60 2.99
CA THR A 36 13.33 -21.71 3.86
C THR A 36 13.71 -22.89 2.99
N LEU A 37 14.99 -23.24 2.99
CA LEU A 37 15.53 -24.32 2.16
C LEU A 37 15.74 -25.60 2.99
N PRO A 38 15.66 -26.78 2.36
CA PRO A 38 16.15 -28.03 2.94
C PRO A 38 17.63 -27.93 3.30
N SER A 39 18.07 -28.57 4.39
CA SER A 39 19.47 -28.52 4.81
C SER A 39 20.45 -29.18 3.83
N THR A 40 19.94 -29.99 2.91
CA THR A 40 20.70 -30.67 1.85
C THR A 40 20.89 -29.77 0.63
N ASN A 41 20.30 -28.59 0.61
CA ASN A 41 20.33 -27.71 -0.53
C ASN A 41 21.66 -26.94 -0.60
N THR A 42 22.40 -27.19 -1.68
CA THR A 42 23.70 -26.57 -1.97
C THR A 42 23.64 -25.59 -3.14
N LYS A 43 22.43 -25.30 -3.65
CA LYS A 43 22.24 -24.41 -4.80
C LYS A 43 22.66 -22.99 -4.47
N ASP A 44 23.22 -22.30 -5.47
CA ASP A 44 23.49 -20.87 -5.40
C ASP A 44 22.18 -20.09 -5.54
N TRP A 45 21.53 -19.88 -4.40
CA TRP A 45 20.25 -19.18 -4.34
C TRP A 45 20.35 -17.73 -4.85
N ALA A 46 21.52 -17.08 -4.72
CA ALA A 46 21.72 -15.70 -5.13
C ALA A 46 21.79 -15.60 -6.66
N ALA A 47 22.47 -16.55 -7.30
CA ALA A 47 22.48 -16.68 -8.76
C ALA A 47 21.07 -16.97 -9.30
N ILE A 48 20.34 -17.91 -8.70
CA ILE A 48 18.95 -18.23 -9.06
C ILE A 48 18.05 -17.00 -8.94
N PHE A 49 18.11 -16.30 -7.81
CA PHE A 49 17.34 -15.07 -7.61
C PHE A 49 17.64 -14.04 -8.70
N THR A 50 18.92 -13.77 -8.96
CA THR A 50 19.35 -12.80 -9.99
C THR A 50 18.85 -13.19 -11.39
N GLN A 51 18.89 -14.48 -11.72
CA GLN A 51 18.42 -14.98 -13.01
C GLN A 51 16.90 -14.83 -13.18
N VAL A 52 16.12 -15.23 -12.18
CA VAL A 52 14.65 -15.14 -12.24
C VAL A 52 14.20 -13.68 -12.25
N THR A 53 14.80 -12.84 -11.41
CA THR A 53 14.50 -11.40 -11.35
C THR A 53 14.77 -10.71 -12.69
N HIS A 54 15.94 -10.92 -13.31
CA HIS A 54 16.23 -10.36 -14.63
C HIS A 54 15.27 -10.80 -15.73
N LYS A 55 14.71 -12.01 -15.64
CA LYS A 55 13.84 -12.57 -16.67
C LYS A 55 12.41 -12.03 -16.62
N TYR A 56 11.88 -11.73 -15.43
CA TYR A 56 10.45 -11.49 -15.25
C TYR A 56 10.07 -10.15 -14.62
N LEU A 57 11.02 -9.37 -14.07
CA LEU A 57 10.70 -8.10 -13.38
C LEU A 57 10.65 -6.86 -14.27
N ASP A 58 10.84 -6.99 -15.57
CA ASP A 58 10.78 -5.84 -16.48
C ASP A 58 9.38 -5.17 -16.44
N ILE A 59 8.31 -5.96 -16.52
CA ILE A 59 6.92 -5.50 -16.33
C ILE A 59 6.31 -6.27 -15.16
N VAL A 60 6.07 -5.59 -14.03
CA VAL A 60 5.54 -6.23 -12.83
C VAL A 60 4.01 -6.10 -12.82
N SER A 61 3.38 -7.25 -12.62
CA SER A 61 1.93 -7.49 -12.63
C SER A 61 1.62 -8.65 -11.70
N VAL A 62 0.33 -8.92 -11.44
CA VAL A 62 -0.08 -10.09 -10.65
C VAL A 62 0.42 -11.39 -11.30
N GLU A 63 0.33 -11.47 -12.63
CA GLU A 63 0.72 -12.64 -13.40
C GLU A 63 2.24 -12.87 -13.38
N SER A 64 3.03 -11.79 -13.58
CA SER A 64 4.50 -11.91 -13.52
C SER A 64 4.98 -12.19 -12.11
N PHE A 65 4.34 -11.63 -11.08
CA PHE A 65 4.66 -11.91 -9.68
C PHE A 65 4.41 -13.38 -9.32
N ALA A 66 3.26 -13.94 -9.70
CA ALA A 66 2.95 -15.36 -9.49
C ALA A 66 3.96 -16.27 -10.21
N THR A 67 4.37 -15.89 -11.42
CA THR A 67 5.39 -16.60 -12.20
C THR A 67 6.75 -16.59 -11.50
N ILE A 68 7.17 -15.43 -10.98
CA ILE A 68 8.44 -15.27 -10.23
C ILE A 68 8.43 -16.16 -8.98
N LEU A 69 7.37 -16.10 -8.17
CA LEU A 69 7.24 -16.92 -6.97
C LEU A 69 7.31 -18.42 -7.28
N SER A 70 6.55 -18.87 -8.28
CA SER A 70 6.53 -20.28 -8.70
C SER A 70 7.91 -20.75 -9.20
N GLN A 71 8.59 -19.93 -10.00
CA GLN A 71 9.92 -20.25 -10.53
C GLN A 71 10.97 -20.30 -9.40
N LEU A 72 10.97 -19.31 -8.49
CA LEU A 72 11.88 -19.25 -7.36
C LEU A 72 11.69 -20.46 -6.43
N SER A 73 10.45 -20.81 -6.08
CA SER A 73 10.19 -21.96 -5.22
C SER A 73 10.65 -23.27 -5.86
N THR A 74 10.38 -23.45 -7.16
CA THR A 74 10.78 -24.65 -7.90
C THR A 74 12.31 -24.75 -8.02
N GLU A 75 12.97 -23.67 -8.45
CA GLU A 75 14.43 -23.68 -8.63
C GLU A 75 15.18 -23.80 -7.31
N LEU A 76 14.66 -23.19 -6.24
CA LEU A 76 15.26 -23.28 -4.91
C LEU A 76 14.84 -24.52 -4.12
N ASP A 77 13.86 -25.31 -4.58
CA ASP A 77 13.27 -26.40 -3.77
C ASP A 77 12.85 -25.91 -2.37
N ALA A 78 12.26 -24.70 -2.31
CA ALA A 78 11.97 -24.01 -1.07
C ALA A 78 10.63 -24.45 -0.49
N ALA A 79 10.64 -24.88 0.78
CA ALA A 79 9.42 -25.29 1.50
C ALA A 79 8.56 -24.09 1.94
N ARG A 80 9.19 -22.92 2.09
CA ARG A 80 8.52 -21.64 2.33
C ARG A 80 9.26 -20.57 1.55
N LEU A 81 8.52 -19.69 0.90
CA LEU A 81 9.06 -18.54 0.19
C LEU A 81 8.16 -17.34 0.48
N GLU A 82 8.74 -16.19 0.74
CA GLU A 82 8.06 -14.91 0.85
C GLU A 82 8.79 -13.94 -0.07
N LEU A 83 8.03 -13.19 -0.86
CA LEU A 83 8.52 -12.15 -1.75
C LEU A 83 7.70 -10.90 -1.53
N GLU A 84 8.38 -9.77 -1.43
CA GLU A 84 7.80 -8.44 -1.36
C GLU A 84 8.51 -7.53 -2.36
N VAL A 85 7.72 -6.78 -3.12
CA VAL A 85 8.16 -5.83 -4.14
C VAL A 85 7.47 -4.51 -3.83
N ASP A 86 8.21 -3.61 -3.20
CA ASP A 86 7.76 -2.26 -2.83
C ASP A 86 8.19 -1.25 -3.88
N PHE A 87 7.30 -0.34 -4.28
CA PHE A 87 7.64 0.69 -5.27
C PHE A 87 6.81 1.96 -5.07
N PRO A 88 7.38 3.14 -5.38
CA PRO A 88 6.60 4.35 -5.49
C PRO A 88 5.78 4.29 -6.79
N TYR A 89 4.54 4.76 -6.69
CA TYR A 89 3.57 4.79 -7.76
C TYR A 89 2.98 6.20 -7.85
N PHE A 90 2.98 6.79 -9.04
CA PHE A 90 2.64 8.19 -9.24
C PHE A 90 1.30 8.35 -9.96
N LEU A 91 0.45 9.25 -9.47
CA LEU A 91 -0.78 9.64 -10.16
C LEU A 91 -0.88 11.15 -10.33
N VAL A 92 -1.39 11.56 -11.49
CA VAL A 92 -1.76 12.95 -11.72
C VAL A 92 -3.07 13.23 -11.00
N LYS A 93 -3.01 14.06 -9.97
CA LYS A 93 -4.15 14.51 -9.19
C LYS A 93 -4.42 15.97 -9.46
N ARG A 94 -5.67 16.32 -9.76
CA ARG A 94 -6.07 17.72 -9.99
C ARG A 94 -6.51 18.37 -8.71
N ALA A 95 -6.01 19.58 -8.44
CA ALA A 95 -6.44 20.39 -7.32
C ALA A 95 -7.97 20.63 -7.32
N PRO A 96 -8.62 20.69 -6.16
CA PRO A 96 -10.08 20.62 -6.06
C PRO A 96 -10.80 21.83 -6.68
N VAL A 97 -10.21 23.03 -6.65
CA VAL A 97 -10.81 24.27 -7.15
C VAL A 97 -10.16 24.72 -8.45
N SER A 98 -8.85 24.94 -8.44
CA SER A 98 -8.09 25.45 -9.60
C SER A 98 -7.93 24.42 -10.73
N LYS A 99 -8.12 23.13 -10.43
CA LYS A 99 -7.95 21.99 -11.35
C LYS A 99 -6.53 21.83 -11.90
N GLU A 100 -5.56 22.54 -11.33
CA GLU A 100 -4.16 22.38 -11.71
C GLU A 100 -3.68 20.95 -11.44
N PRO A 101 -2.99 20.33 -12.40
CA PRO A 101 -2.46 18.99 -12.21
C PRO A 101 -1.24 19.03 -11.28
N GLY A 102 -1.22 18.11 -10.33
CA GLY A 102 -0.07 17.82 -9.48
C GLY A 102 0.24 16.33 -9.50
N LEU A 103 1.52 15.97 -9.50
CA LEU A 103 1.94 14.57 -9.45
C LEU A 103 2.04 14.13 -7.98
N MET A 104 1.23 13.14 -7.59
CA MET A 104 1.21 12.56 -6.25
C MET A 104 1.95 11.23 -6.25
N GLU A 105 2.81 11.04 -5.24
CA GLU A 105 3.46 9.76 -4.95
C GLU A 105 2.64 8.96 -3.93
N TYR A 106 2.47 7.67 -4.19
CA TYR A 106 1.89 6.68 -3.29
C TYR A 106 2.85 5.51 -3.16
N HIS A 107 2.91 4.89 -1.99
CA HIS A 107 3.76 3.72 -1.80
C HIS A 107 2.91 2.46 -1.96
N CYS A 108 3.28 1.60 -2.90
CA CYS A 108 2.54 0.38 -3.22
C CYS A 108 3.45 -0.83 -3.03
N SER A 109 2.86 -1.97 -2.70
CA SER A 109 3.59 -3.23 -2.66
C SER A 109 2.80 -4.39 -3.22
N PHE A 110 3.54 -5.30 -3.85
CA PHE A 110 3.08 -6.64 -4.16
C PHE A 110 3.79 -7.59 -3.21
N SER A 111 3.03 -8.37 -2.46
CA SER A 111 3.59 -9.39 -1.59
C SER A 111 2.86 -10.71 -1.75
N GLY A 112 3.54 -11.79 -1.40
CA GLY A 112 2.97 -13.13 -1.47
C GLY A 112 4.03 -14.16 -1.15
N GLY A 113 3.61 -15.42 -1.09
CA GLY A 113 4.51 -16.49 -0.72
C GLY A 113 3.99 -17.86 -1.11
N ILE A 114 4.72 -18.86 -0.65
CA ILE A 114 4.38 -20.29 -0.75
C ILE A 114 4.52 -20.87 0.65
N GLY A 115 3.54 -21.66 1.10
CA GLY A 115 3.47 -22.21 2.46
C GLY A 115 2.31 -21.65 3.28
N GLU A 116 2.59 -20.96 4.40
CA GLU A 116 1.52 -20.45 5.29
C GLU A 116 0.84 -19.15 4.78
N LYS A 117 1.45 -18.44 3.83
CA LYS A 117 0.93 -17.21 3.22
C LYS A 117 0.99 -17.32 1.70
N GLU A 118 0.07 -18.11 1.13
CA GLU A 118 0.05 -18.38 -0.32
C GLU A 118 -0.59 -17.25 -1.13
N ASP A 119 -1.38 -16.41 -0.48
CA ASP A 119 -2.15 -15.40 -1.19
C ASP A 119 -1.28 -14.23 -1.66
N PHE A 120 -1.45 -13.89 -2.94
CA PHE A 120 -1.00 -12.62 -3.47
C PHE A 120 -1.76 -11.48 -2.79
N MET A 121 -1.02 -10.52 -2.27
CA MET A 121 -1.51 -9.35 -1.58
C MET A 121 -1.06 -8.08 -2.29
N LEU A 122 -2.05 -7.24 -2.58
CA LEU A 122 -1.86 -5.91 -3.13
C LEU A 122 -1.98 -4.89 -2.00
N SER A 123 -0.96 -4.08 -1.79
CA SER A 123 -0.97 -3.06 -0.75
C SER A 123 -0.80 -1.66 -1.33
N VAL A 124 -1.60 -0.71 -0.84
CA VAL A 124 -1.41 0.72 -1.09
C VAL A 124 -1.26 1.46 0.23
N CYS A 125 -0.39 2.44 0.24
CA CYS A 125 -0.18 3.31 1.36
C CYS A 125 -0.32 4.76 0.95
N VAL A 126 -1.35 5.40 1.49
CA VAL A 126 -1.90 6.65 0.99
C VAL A 126 -1.87 7.70 2.10
N PRO A 127 -1.26 8.86 1.86
CA PRO A 127 -1.33 9.96 2.81
C PRO A 127 -2.71 10.64 2.74
N VAL A 128 -3.32 10.84 3.90
CA VAL A 128 -4.56 11.62 4.07
C VAL A 128 -4.39 12.66 5.15
N THR A 129 -5.28 13.66 5.17
CA THR A 129 -5.41 14.56 6.32
C THR A 129 -6.47 14.00 7.27
N THR A 130 -6.16 13.99 8.57
CA THR A 130 -7.13 13.76 9.64
C THR A 130 -7.23 15.01 10.51
N LEU A 131 -8.45 15.37 10.89
CA LEU A 131 -8.75 16.49 11.77
C LEU A 131 -9.55 15.97 12.96
N CYS A 132 -9.10 16.29 14.18
CA CYS A 132 -9.62 15.71 15.40
C CYS A 132 -11.02 16.24 15.75
N PRO A 133 -12.06 15.38 15.83
CA PRO A 133 -13.40 15.78 16.25
C PRO A 133 -13.41 16.40 17.65
N CYS A 134 -12.68 15.79 18.60
CA CYS A 134 -12.58 16.28 19.98
C CYS A 134 -12.00 17.70 20.04
N SER A 135 -10.90 17.95 19.33
CA SER A 135 -10.29 19.28 19.30
C SER A 135 -11.24 20.34 18.75
N LYS A 136 -12.01 20.01 17.71
CA LYS A 136 -13.01 20.92 17.13
C LYS A 136 -14.15 21.20 18.10
N GLU A 137 -14.58 20.20 18.86
CA GLU A 137 -15.71 20.33 19.80
C GLU A 137 -15.38 21.21 21.00
N ILE A 138 -14.16 21.11 21.53
CA ILE A 138 -13.77 21.79 22.78
C ILE A 138 -13.13 23.18 22.58
N SER A 139 -12.73 23.52 21.36
CA SER A 139 -12.01 24.78 21.08
C SER A 139 -12.96 25.86 20.57
N GLU A 140 -12.79 27.10 21.04
CA GLU A 140 -13.56 28.25 20.53
C GLU A 140 -13.30 28.54 19.05
N ALA A 141 -12.07 28.25 18.58
CA ALA A 141 -11.67 28.39 17.19
C ALA A 141 -10.57 27.40 16.81
N GLY A 142 -10.62 26.93 15.57
CA GLY A 142 -9.65 25.97 15.03
C GLY A 142 -9.85 24.55 15.55
N ALA A 143 -9.02 23.64 15.05
CA ALA A 143 -8.91 22.26 15.49
C ALA A 143 -7.56 21.72 15.00
N HIS A 144 -6.86 20.94 15.83
CA HIS A 144 -5.62 20.32 15.36
C HIS A 144 -5.90 19.28 14.28
N ASN A 145 -4.98 19.20 13.34
CA ASN A 145 -4.99 18.25 12.24
C ASN A 145 -3.56 17.84 11.91
N GLN A 146 -3.44 16.72 11.22
CA GLN A 146 -2.15 16.14 10.89
C GLN A 146 -2.23 15.28 9.63
N ARG A 147 -1.06 14.90 9.15
CA ARG A 147 -0.93 13.86 8.14
C ARG A 147 -1.16 12.51 8.81
N SER A 148 -1.91 11.64 8.15
CA SER A 148 -2.04 10.24 8.52
C SER A 148 -1.65 9.37 7.33
N LYS A 149 -1.04 8.23 7.64
CA LYS A 149 -0.69 7.20 6.68
C LYS A 149 -1.73 6.09 6.79
N VAL A 150 -2.48 5.87 5.71
CA VAL A 150 -3.49 4.81 5.66
C VAL A 150 -2.97 3.70 4.76
N LYS A 151 -2.82 2.50 5.31
CA LYS A 151 -2.43 1.30 4.54
C LYS A 151 -3.67 0.44 4.32
N LEU A 152 -3.91 0.05 3.08
CA LEU A 152 -4.89 -0.96 2.72
C LEU A 152 -4.15 -2.10 2.02
N SER A 153 -4.28 -3.30 2.55
CA SER A 153 -3.74 -4.53 1.98
C SER A 153 -4.90 -5.45 1.64
N VAL A 154 -4.95 -5.97 0.41
CA VAL A 154 -6.09 -6.77 -0.08
C VAL A 154 -5.62 -8.04 -0.77
N THR A 155 -6.38 -9.12 -0.62
CA THR A 155 -6.37 -10.22 -1.60
C THR A 155 -7.47 -9.96 -2.62
N CYS A 156 -7.20 -10.31 -3.88
CA CYS A 156 -8.03 -9.94 -5.01
C CYS A 156 -8.74 -11.18 -5.56
N LYS A 157 -10.07 -11.14 -5.73
CA LYS A 157 -10.83 -12.19 -6.44
C LYS A 157 -10.68 -12.06 -7.96
N LYS A 158 -10.53 -10.82 -8.43
CA LYS A 158 -10.24 -10.43 -9.82
C LYS A 158 -9.23 -9.28 -9.81
N THR A 159 -8.69 -8.94 -10.97
CA THR A 159 -7.75 -7.82 -11.11
C THR A 159 -8.34 -6.51 -10.56
N ILE A 160 -7.64 -5.91 -9.61
CA ILE A 160 -7.94 -4.57 -9.06
C ILE A 160 -6.77 -3.65 -9.40
N TRP A 161 -7.06 -2.42 -9.80
CA TRP A 161 -6.05 -1.40 -10.10
C TRP A 161 -5.59 -0.68 -8.83
N LEU A 162 -4.31 -0.32 -8.79
CA LEU A 162 -3.74 0.48 -7.69
C LEU A 162 -4.51 1.79 -7.52
N GLU A 163 -4.90 2.42 -8.62
CA GLU A 163 -5.66 3.66 -8.68
C GLU A 163 -7.03 3.56 -7.98
N ASP A 164 -7.68 2.40 -8.09
CA ASP A 164 -8.99 2.16 -7.48
C ASP A 164 -8.83 2.02 -5.96
N LEU A 165 -7.81 1.28 -5.50
CA LEU A 165 -7.50 1.17 -4.07
C LEU A 165 -7.05 2.51 -3.47
N ILE A 166 -6.22 3.28 -4.19
CA ILE A 166 -5.79 4.61 -3.76
C ILE A 166 -7.00 5.52 -3.60
N THR A 167 -7.90 5.55 -4.58
CA THR A 167 -9.12 6.34 -4.54
C THR A 167 -10.01 5.94 -3.35
N LEU A 168 -10.17 4.63 -3.12
CA LEU A 168 -10.95 4.09 -2.02
C LEU A 168 -10.38 4.53 -0.66
N VAL A 169 -9.05 4.51 -0.50
CA VAL A 169 -8.38 4.98 0.72
C VAL A 169 -8.49 6.50 0.88
N GLU A 170 -8.31 7.29 -0.17
CA GLU A 170 -8.41 8.76 -0.10
C GLU A 170 -9.79 9.22 0.40
N GLN A 171 -10.86 8.49 0.06
CA GLN A 171 -12.21 8.77 0.52
C GLN A 171 -12.40 8.55 2.04
N SER A 172 -11.49 7.83 2.70
CA SER A 172 -11.63 7.47 4.12
C SER A 172 -11.22 8.56 5.10
N GLY A 173 -10.36 9.50 4.69
CA GLY A 173 -9.84 10.58 5.56
C GLY A 173 -10.77 11.79 5.69
N SER A 174 -10.35 12.77 6.52
CA SER A 174 -11.04 14.06 6.63
C SER A 174 -10.98 14.84 5.31
N CYS A 175 -9.82 14.82 4.66
CA CYS A 175 -9.59 15.34 3.32
C CYS A 175 -8.44 14.60 2.64
N GLU A 176 -8.42 14.56 1.31
CA GLU A 176 -7.28 14.03 0.58
C GLU A 176 -6.09 15.01 0.60
N VAL A 177 -4.88 14.48 0.35
CA VAL A 177 -3.66 15.28 0.16
C VAL A 177 -3.44 15.57 -1.32
N TYR A 178 -2.85 16.72 -1.63
CA TYR A 178 -2.49 17.17 -2.97
C TYR A 178 -1.04 17.66 -2.95
N SER A 179 -0.31 17.49 -4.06
CA SER A 179 1.11 17.83 -4.13
C SER A 179 1.34 19.35 -4.18
N LEU A 180 0.44 20.07 -4.86
CA LEU A 180 0.47 21.51 -5.03
C LEU A 180 -0.96 22.06 -4.94
N LEU A 181 -1.12 23.16 -4.21
CA LEU A 181 -2.40 23.83 -4.00
C LEU A 181 -2.22 25.34 -4.18
N LYS A 182 -3.18 26.00 -4.83
CA LYS A 182 -3.29 27.47 -4.80
C LYS A 182 -4.14 27.90 -3.63
N ARG A 183 -4.14 29.20 -3.31
CA ARG A 183 -4.94 29.78 -2.21
C ARG A 183 -6.41 29.35 -2.20
N PRO A 184 -7.16 29.33 -3.33
CA PRO A 184 -8.54 28.85 -3.33
C PRO A 184 -8.65 27.36 -3.00
N ASP A 185 -7.67 26.56 -3.40
CA ASP A 185 -7.62 25.13 -3.10
C ASP A 185 -7.29 24.89 -1.63
N GLU A 186 -6.31 25.61 -1.07
CA GLU A 186 -5.96 25.56 0.36
C GLU A 186 -7.15 25.90 1.26
N LYS A 187 -7.91 26.95 0.89
CA LYS A 187 -9.18 27.27 1.54
C LYS A 187 -10.12 26.07 1.54
N TYR A 188 -10.35 25.49 0.36
CA TYR A 188 -11.27 24.37 0.19
C TYR A 188 -10.87 23.14 1.01
N VAL A 189 -9.61 22.70 0.94
CA VAL A 189 -9.17 21.49 1.66
C VAL A 189 -9.20 21.69 3.18
N THR A 190 -8.90 22.91 3.65
CA THR A 190 -8.97 23.27 5.07
C THR A 190 -10.42 23.22 5.56
N GLU A 191 -11.35 23.85 4.84
CA GLU A 191 -12.78 23.83 5.19
C GLU A 191 -13.38 22.41 5.08
N LYS A 192 -12.99 21.64 4.06
CA LYS A 192 -13.42 20.24 3.88
C LYS A 192 -13.00 19.38 5.08
N ALA A 193 -11.72 19.44 5.46
CA ALA A 193 -11.22 18.69 6.62
C ALA A 193 -11.91 19.14 7.93
N TYR A 194 -12.09 20.45 8.11
CA TYR A 194 -12.75 21.01 9.30
C TYR A 194 -14.22 20.56 9.40
N ASN A 195 -14.92 20.46 8.28
CA ASN A 195 -16.32 20.03 8.22
C ASN A 195 -16.50 18.50 8.25
N ASN A 196 -15.43 17.74 8.08
CA ASN A 196 -15.41 16.28 8.08
C ASN A 196 -14.35 15.74 9.07
N PRO A 197 -14.43 16.09 10.37
CA PRO A 197 -13.46 15.62 11.35
C PRO A 197 -13.62 14.11 11.56
N MET A 198 -12.51 13.39 11.72
CA MET A 198 -12.51 11.93 11.89
C MET A 198 -11.41 11.50 12.88
N PHE A 199 -11.76 10.61 13.81
CA PHE A 199 -10.75 9.88 14.57
C PHE A 199 -10.10 8.78 13.70
N VAL A 200 -8.98 8.22 14.16
CA VAL A 200 -8.31 7.11 13.45
C VAL A 200 -9.22 5.89 13.33
N GLU A 201 -10.08 5.65 14.32
CA GLU A 201 -11.09 4.60 14.34
C GLU A 201 -12.19 4.83 13.29
N ASP A 202 -12.56 6.10 13.04
CA ASP A 202 -13.58 6.43 12.03
C ASP A 202 -13.05 6.24 10.62
N VAL A 203 -11.80 6.65 10.38
CA VAL A 203 -11.12 6.45 9.09
C VAL A 203 -11.03 4.97 8.77
N VAL A 204 -10.53 4.14 9.71
CA VAL A 204 -10.38 2.70 9.46
C VAL A 204 -11.74 2.00 9.29
N ARG A 205 -12.77 2.42 10.05
CA ARG A 205 -14.13 1.87 9.92
C ARG A 205 -14.76 2.23 8.58
N LYS A 206 -14.62 3.49 8.15
CA LYS A 206 -15.11 3.95 6.84
C LYS A 206 -14.41 3.20 5.71
N LEU A 207 -13.08 3.05 5.80
CA LEU A 207 -12.30 2.28 4.83
C LEU A 207 -12.74 0.81 4.79
N ALA A 208 -12.98 0.18 5.94
CA ALA A 208 -13.46 -1.19 6.00
C ALA A 208 -14.82 -1.37 5.32
N LEU A 209 -15.76 -0.45 5.51
CA LEU A 209 -17.07 -0.49 4.86
C LEU A 209 -16.94 -0.36 3.33
N LEU A 210 -16.10 0.56 2.85
CA LEU A 210 -15.83 0.71 1.42
C LEU A 210 -15.17 -0.54 0.82
N ALA A 211 -14.23 -1.15 1.55
CA ALA A 211 -13.55 -2.36 1.10
C ALA A 211 -14.46 -3.60 1.11
N LEU A 212 -15.40 -3.69 2.06
CA LEU A 212 -16.41 -4.75 2.10
C LEU A 212 -17.41 -4.66 0.95
N ASP A 213 -17.77 -3.45 0.53
CA ASP A 213 -18.69 -3.21 -0.58
C ASP A 213 -18.04 -3.44 -1.97
N HIS A 214 -16.70 -3.43 -2.03
CA HIS A 214 -15.98 -3.66 -3.29
C HIS A 214 -16.07 -5.15 -3.72
N PRO A 215 -16.69 -5.46 -4.87
CA PRO A 215 -17.06 -6.84 -5.22
C PRO A 215 -15.85 -7.76 -5.43
N ASP A 216 -14.75 -7.19 -5.93
CA ASP A 216 -13.53 -7.95 -6.27
C ASP A 216 -12.54 -8.07 -5.12
N ILE A 217 -12.78 -7.43 -3.96
CA ILE A 217 -11.92 -7.61 -2.78
C ILE A 217 -12.30 -8.94 -2.09
N GLY A 218 -11.29 -9.80 -1.93
CA GLY A 218 -11.33 -11.06 -1.21
C GLY A 218 -11.30 -10.82 0.29
N TRP A 219 -10.10 -10.82 0.84
CA TRP A 219 -9.75 -10.42 2.20
C TRP A 219 -9.12 -9.03 2.18
N PHE A 220 -9.18 -8.31 3.29
CA PHE A 220 -8.37 -7.10 3.48
C PHE A 220 -7.95 -6.90 4.93
N SER A 221 -6.86 -6.15 5.08
CA SER A 221 -6.55 -5.43 6.32
C SER A 221 -6.37 -3.95 6.02
N ALA A 222 -6.78 -3.12 6.97
CA ALA A 222 -6.59 -1.68 6.87
C ALA A 222 -6.01 -1.14 8.17
N SER A 223 -5.05 -0.22 8.06
CA SER A 223 -4.48 0.48 9.19
C SER A 223 -4.39 1.97 8.94
N VAL A 224 -4.50 2.75 10.02
CA VAL A 224 -4.35 4.19 10.02
C VAL A 224 -3.34 4.53 11.09
N GLU A 225 -2.28 5.22 10.70
CA GLU A 225 -1.31 5.83 11.63
C GLU A 225 -1.39 7.34 11.49
N SER A 226 -1.80 8.03 12.56
CA SER A 226 -1.87 9.49 12.62
C SER A 226 -0.64 10.05 13.32
N TYR A 227 0.12 10.89 12.62
CA TYR A 227 1.30 11.55 13.16
C TYR A 227 0.87 12.78 13.97
N GLU A 228 0.49 12.55 15.22
CA GLU A 228 -0.15 13.56 16.07
C GLU A 228 0.64 14.87 16.12
N SER A 229 -0.03 15.98 15.81
CA SER A 229 0.60 17.31 15.75
C SER A 229 0.95 17.87 17.13
N ILE A 230 0.27 17.39 18.18
CA ILE A 230 0.37 17.90 19.56
C ILE A 230 0.91 16.87 20.56
N HIS A 231 1.22 15.66 20.10
CA HIS A 231 1.74 14.57 20.93
C HIS A 231 3.02 13.98 20.32
N LYS A 232 3.88 13.40 21.17
CA LYS A 232 5.14 12.75 20.74
C LYS A 232 4.96 11.23 20.55
N HIS A 233 3.80 10.83 20.06
CA HIS A 233 3.46 9.45 19.70
C HIS A 233 2.37 9.48 18.64
N ASN A 234 2.20 8.39 17.90
CA ASN A 234 1.19 8.29 16.86
C ASN A 234 -0.08 7.64 17.41
N ALA A 235 -1.25 8.11 16.99
CA ALA A 235 -2.50 7.36 17.19
C ALA A 235 -2.63 6.31 16.08
N TYR A 236 -3.10 5.11 16.44
CA TYR A 236 -3.13 3.98 15.51
C TYR A 236 -4.45 3.20 15.63
N ALA A 237 -5.01 2.81 14.48
CA ALA A 237 -6.13 1.90 14.39
C ALA A 237 -5.89 0.85 13.31
N TYR A 238 -6.43 -0.36 13.51
CA TYR A 238 -6.30 -1.49 12.60
C TYR A 238 -7.58 -2.30 12.54
N VAL A 239 -7.90 -2.81 11.36
CA VAL A 239 -8.99 -3.75 11.14
C VAL A 239 -8.54 -4.85 10.21
N ASP A 240 -9.05 -6.05 10.47
CA ASP A 240 -8.87 -7.23 9.65
C ASP A 240 -10.24 -7.75 9.24
N SER A 241 -10.43 -8.05 7.95
CA SER A 241 -11.72 -8.46 7.43
C SER A 241 -12.25 -9.76 8.06
N ASP A 242 -11.37 -10.64 8.55
CA ASP A 242 -11.76 -11.88 9.23
C ASP A 242 -12.38 -11.64 10.62
N LYS A 243 -12.19 -10.46 11.20
CA LYS A 243 -12.74 -10.09 12.53
C LYS A 243 -14.08 -9.35 12.45
N ILE A 244 -14.52 -8.98 11.25
CA ILE A 244 -15.71 -8.16 11.02
C ILE A 244 -16.73 -8.81 10.08
N ARG A 245 -16.37 -9.94 9.45
CA ARG A 245 -17.27 -10.75 8.61
C ARG A 245 -17.93 -11.86 9.39
#